data_AF-A0A842SG29-F1
#
_entry.id   AF-A0A842SG29-F1
#
_cell.length_a   1.000
_cell.length_b   1.000
_cell.length_c   1.000
_cell.angle_alpha   90.00
_cell.angle_beta   90.00
_cell.angle_gamma   90.00
#
_symmetry.space_group_name_H-M   'P 1'
#
loop_
_entity.id
_entity.type
_entity.pdbx_description
1 polymer ?
#
loop_
_entity_poly.entity_id
_entity_poly.type
_entity_poly.pdbx_seq_one_letter_code
_entity_poly.pdbx_strand_id
1 'polypeptide(L)' 'MSRKDVKLSGCGELCILCSNYLGYKESKCGGCNLTKGNPFWGECKTYACIEEKEVDHW' A
#
# COMPACT_ATOMS: atom_id res chain seq x y z
N MET A 1 -10.55 4.94 17.16
CA MET A 1 -9.39 5.49 16.41
C MET A 1 -9.80 6.84 15.87
N SER A 2 -9.05 7.90 16.19
CA SER A 2 -9.29 9.23 15.63
C SER A 2 -8.99 9.19 14.12
N ARG A 3 -9.75 9.93 13.31
CA ARG A 3 -9.59 10.03 11.85
C ARG A 3 -8.19 10.50 11.42
N LYS A 4 -7.36 10.96 12.36
CA LYS A 4 -6.02 11.53 12.15
C LYS A 4 -4.88 10.50 12.16
N ASP A 5 -5.12 9.25 12.56
CA ASP A 5 -4.06 8.24 12.74
C ASP A 5 -4.06 7.14 11.66
N VAL A 6 -4.87 7.30 10.61
CA VAL A 6 -4.97 6.32 9.53
C VAL A 6 -3.89 6.62 8.50
N LYS A 7 -2.81 5.83 8.51
CA LYS A 7 -1.82 5.84 7.43
C LYS A 7 -2.48 5.35 6.15
N LEU A 8 -2.52 6.22 5.15
CA LEU A 8 -3.04 5.90 3.83
C LEU A 8 -2.08 4.93 3.15
N SER A 9 -2.59 3.88 2.52
CA SER A 9 -1.76 3.08 1.64
C SER A 9 -1.65 3.77 0.29
N GLY A 10 -0.57 3.47 -0.44
CA GLY A 10 -0.43 3.97 -1.80
C GLY A 10 -1.41 3.39 -2.79
N CYS A 11 -2.04 2.26 -2.50
CA CYS A 11 -3.05 1.66 -3.39
C CYS A 11 -4.48 2.18 -3.14
N GLY A 12 -4.70 3.05 -2.16
CA GLY A 12 -6.03 3.57 -1.84
C GLY A 12 -6.87 2.67 -0.92
N GLU A 13 -6.27 1.61 -0.36
CA GLU A 13 -6.91 0.71 0.62
C GLU A 13 -5.99 0.36 1.78
N LEU A 14 -6.47 0.40 3.02
CA LEU A 14 -5.62 0.14 4.20
C LEU A 14 -4.98 -1.25 4.16
N CYS A 15 -3.65 -1.32 4.30
CA CYS A 15 -2.90 -2.58 4.29
C CYS A 15 -3.43 -3.58 5.34
N ILE A 16 -3.85 -3.09 6.51
CA ILE A 16 -4.46 -3.90 7.58
C ILE A 16 -5.81 -4.54 7.21
N LEU A 17 -6.43 -4.12 6.11
CA LEU A 17 -7.67 -4.69 5.55
C LEU A 17 -7.41 -5.46 4.25
N CYS A 18 -6.23 -5.31 3.63
CA CYS A 18 -5.93 -5.90 2.33
C CYS A 18 -5.62 -7.39 2.45
N SER A 19 -6.49 -8.25 1.90
CA SER A 19 -6.34 -9.72 1.95
C SER A 19 -5.03 -10.23 1.33
N ASN A 20 -4.50 -9.56 0.30
CA ASN A 20 -3.22 -9.95 -0.31
C ASN A 20 -2.02 -9.59 0.56
N TYR A 21 -2.09 -8.47 1.29
CA TYR A 21 -1.07 -8.06 2.26
C TYR A 21 -1.08 -8.96 3.49
N LEU A 22 -2.28 -9.31 3.97
CA LEU A 22 -2.48 -10.25 5.09
C LEU A 22 -2.16 -11.71 4.71
N GLY A 23 -1.91 -12.01 3.44
CA GLY A 23 -1.57 -13.36 2.98
C GLY A 23 -2.75 -14.34 2.94
N TYR A 24 -4.00 -13.84 2.92
CA TYR A 24 -5.22 -14.66 2.81
C TYR A 24 -5.51 -15.11 1.37
N LYS A 25 -4.75 -14.62 0.39
CA LYS A 25 -4.83 -14.98 -1.03
C LYS A 25 -3.52 -15.63 -1.48
N GLU A 26 -3.58 -16.45 -2.53
CA GLU A 26 -2.37 -17.03 -3.14
C GLU A 26 -1.41 -15.95 -3.66
N SER A 27 -1.95 -14.91 -4.29
CA SER A 27 -1.18 -13.73 -4.69
C SER A 27 -0.86 -12.85 -3.48
N LYS A 28 0.40 -12.86 -3.06
CA LYS A 28 0.85 -12.11 -1.87
C LYS A 28 1.33 -10.71 -2.25
N CYS A 29 1.02 -9.73 -1.40
CA CYS A 29 1.55 -8.38 -1.48
C CYS A 29 2.55 -8.16 -0.33
N GLY A 30 3.78 -7.77 -0.64
CA GLY A 30 4.79 -7.44 0.38
C GLY A 30 4.73 -6.00 0.93
N GLY A 31 3.76 -5.20 0.47
CA GLY A 31 3.64 -3.78 0.80
C GLY A 31 4.35 -2.85 -0.21
N CYS A 32 3.94 -1.58 -0.23
CA CYS A 32 4.38 -0.60 -1.22
C CYS A 32 5.90 -0.39 -1.23
N ASN A 33 6.53 -0.33 -0.05
CA ASN A 33 7.98 -0.15 0.07
C ASN A 33 8.78 -1.33 -0.49
N LEU A 34 8.28 -2.55 -0.32
CA LEU A 34 8.94 -3.74 -0.83
C LEU A 34 8.76 -3.86 -2.35
N THR A 35 7.59 -3.51 -2.85
CA THR A 35 7.29 -3.61 -4.28
C THR A 35 7.74 -2.38 -5.08
N LYS A 36 8.11 -1.28 -4.41
CA LYS A 36 8.44 0.02 -5.04
C LYS A 36 7.41 0.44 -6.08
N GLY A 37 6.13 0.30 -5.74
CA GLY A 37 5.03 0.58 -6.66
C GLY A 37 4.76 -0.47 -7.73
N ASN A 38 5.38 -1.66 -7.67
CA ASN A 38 5.19 -2.74 -8.64
C ASN A 38 4.64 -4.04 -7.99
N PRO A 39 3.43 -4.04 -7.42
CA PRO A 39 2.79 -5.25 -6.91
C PRO A 39 2.43 -6.27 -8.00
N PHE A 40 1.98 -7.45 -7.58
CA PHE A 40 1.65 -8.58 -8.48
C PHE A 40 0.55 -8.26 -9.51
N TRP A 41 -0.28 -7.25 -9.25
CA TRP A 41 -1.35 -6.81 -10.15
C TRP A 41 -0.91 -5.72 -11.13
N GLY A 42 0.36 -5.31 -11.13
CA GLY A 42 0.93 -4.31 -12.04
C GLY A 42 1.41 -3.06 -11.31
N GLU A 43 1.46 -1.94 -12.02
CA GLU A 43 2.02 -0.68 -11.52
C GLU A 43 1.02 0.13 -10.67
N CYS A 44 1.48 0.60 -9.51
CA CYS A 44 0.77 1.53 -8.64
C CYS A 44 1.15 2.98 -8.97
N LYS A 45 0.34 3.65 -9.79
CA LYS A 45 0.58 5.06 -10.21
C LYS A 45 0.64 6.07 -9.05
N THR A 46 0.00 5.75 -7.93
CA THR A 46 -0.02 6.61 -6.75
C THR A 46 1.25 6.47 -5.91
N TYR A 47 1.98 5.36 -6.02
CA TYR A 47 3.24 5.17 -5.28
C TYR A 47 4.25 6.26 -5.61
N ALA A 48 4.46 6.56 -6.90
CA ALA A 48 5.39 7.60 -7.33
C ALA A 48 5.04 8.98 -6.73
N CYS A 49 3.75 9.31 -6.67
CA CYS A 49 3.29 10.55 -6.05
C CYS A 49 3.58 10.58 -4.54
N ILE A 50 3.32 9.47 -3.84
CA ILE A 50 3.58 9.35 -2.40
C ILE A 50 5.07 9.43 -2.08
N GLU A 51 5.91 8.79 -2.89
CA GLU A 51 7.36 8.84 -2.78
C GLU A 51 7.88 10.27 -3.06
N GLU A 52 7.41 10.92 -4.12
CA GLU A 52 7.80 12.30 -4.46
C GLU A 52 7.37 13.33 -3.40
N LYS A 53 6.19 13.13 -2.79
CA LYS A 53 5.63 14.05 -1.79
C LYS A 53 6.00 13.69 -0.35
N GLU A 54 6.78 12.63 -0.15
CA GLU A 54 7.19 12.12 1.18
C GLU A 54 5.99 11.92 2.13
N VAL A 55 4.86 11.46 1.59
CA VAL A 55 3.66 11.20 2.39
C VAL A 55 3.89 9.93 3.20
N ASP A 56 3.76 10.04 4.53
CA ASP A 56 3.90 8.90 5.43
C ASP A 56 2.80 7.86 5.16
N HIS A 57 3.22 6.63 4.85
CA HIS A 57 2.36 5.53 4.41
C HIS A 57 2.93 4.19 4.87
N TRP A 58 2.07 3.20 5.07
CA TRP A 58 2.40 1.82 5.47
C TRP A 58 1.82 0.80 4.49
#